data_AF-A0A3D1J051-F1
#
_entry.id   AF-A0A3D1J051-F1
#
_cell.length_a   1.000
_cell.length_b   1.000
_cell.length_c   1.000
_cell.angle_alpha   90.00
_cell.angle_beta   90.00
_cell.angle_gamma   90.00
#
_symmetry.space_group_name_H-M   'P 1'
#
loop_
_entity.id
_entity.type
_entity.pdbx_description
1 polymer ?
#
loop_
_entity_poly.entity_id
_entity_poly.type
_entity_poly.pdbx_seq_one_letter_code
_entity_poly.pdbx_strand_id
1 'polypeptide(L)'
;DPPLIMYDEPFTGLDPISKGVTANLIRTLNDALGSTSIVVSHDVQESLAIADYVYFLSQGKIVAQGTPAEMQDSSDPFVKQFVHAEADGPVPFHYPGRSLAEDLGLE
;
A
#
# COMPACT_ATOMS: atom_id res chain seq x y z
N ASP A 1 -3.45 -21.39 19.17
CA ASP A 1 -3.03 -20.36 18.21
C ASP A 1 -2.91 -18.99 18.83
N PRO A 2 -1.99 -18.15 18.32
CA PRO A 2 -1.94 -16.75 18.70
C PRO A 2 -3.19 -16.02 18.18
N PRO A 3 -3.81 -15.14 19.00
CA PRO A 3 -4.98 -14.38 18.57
C PRO A 3 -4.64 -13.28 17.56
N LEU A 4 -3.37 -12.88 17.46
CA LEU A 4 -2.89 -11.82 16.58
C LEU A 4 -1.55 -12.21 15.94
N ILE A 5 -1.43 -11.95 14.64
CA ILE A 5 -0.18 -12.08 13.87
C ILE A 5 0.07 -10.77 13.12
N MET A 6 1.31 -10.31 13.12
CA MET A 6 1.73 -9.08 12.43
C MET A 6 2.82 -9.42 11.42
N TYR A 7 2.65 -8.94 10.19
CA TYR A 7 3.59 -9.09 9.09
C TYR A 7 4.12 -7.71 8.68
N ASP A 8 5.43 -7.55 8.69
CA ASP A 8 6.10 -6.35 8.21
C ASP A 8 6.78 -6.67 6.88
N GLU A 9 6.24 -6.12 5.80
CA GLU A 9 6.73 -6.28 4.42
C GLU A 9 6.95 -7.73 3.95
N PRO A 10 5.95 -8.63 4.10
CA PRO A 10 6.12 -10.07 3.83
C PRO A 10 6.36 -10.41 2.35
N PHE A 11 6.14 -9.45 1.45
CA PHE A 11 6.26 -9.63 0.00
C PHE A 11 7.58 -9.09 -0.58
N THR A 12 8.39 -8.39 0.23
CA THR A 12 9.61 -7.73 -0.24
C THR A 12 10.62 -8.73 -0.79
N GLY A 13 11.17 -8.43 -1.97
CA GLY A 13 12.20 -9.25 -2.62
C GLY A 13 11.71 -10.55 -3.24
N LEU A 14 10.39 -10.83 -3.20
CA LEU A 14 9.78 -11.98 -3.85
C LEU A 14 9.44 -11.67 -5.31
N ASP A 15 9.59 -12.67 -6.17
CA ASP A 15 9.06 -12.61 -7.54
C ASP A 15 7.52 -12.71 -7.52
N PRO A 16 6.83 -12.32 -8.61
CA PRO A 16 5.36 -12.27 -8.65
C PRO A 16 4.66 -13.61 -8.30
N ILE A 17 5.26 -14.75 -8.64
CA ILE A 17 4.68 -16.07 -8.32
C ILE A 17 4.79 -16.30 -6.81
N SER A 18 5.99 -16.06 -6.25
CA SER A 18 6.24 -16.21 -4.82
C SER A 18 5.37 -15.28 -3.97
N LYS A 19 5.13 -14.04 -4.43
CA LYS A 19 4.19 -13.11 -3.76
C LYS A 19 2.79 -13.70 -3.65
N GLY A 20 2.24 -14.21 -4.76
CA GLY A 20 0.91 -14.82 -4.77
C GLY A 20 0.80 -16.04 -3.86
N VAL A 21 1.84 -16.89 -3.82
CA VAL A 21 1.88 -18.05 -2.90
C VAL A 21 1.90 -17.59 -1.44
N THR A 22 2.75 -16.63 -1.09
CA THR A 22 2.84 -16.08 0.27
C THR A 22 1.52 -15.43 0.71
N ALA A 23 0.91 -14.61 -0.15
CA ALA A 23 -0.36 -13.97 0.14
C ALA A 23 -1.47 -15.00 0.41
N ASN A 24 -1.60 -16.01 -0.46
CA ASN A 24 -2.58 -17.07 -0.29
C ASN A 24 -2.33 -17.88 0.99
N LEU A 25 -1.07 -18.12 1.35
CA LEU A 25 -0.72 -18.79 2.60
C LEU A 25 -1.17 -17.98 3.82
N ILE A 26 -0.94 -16.66 3.83
CA ILE A 26 -1.38 -15.77 4.91
C ILE A 26 -2.91 -15.83 5.07
N ARG A 27 -3.67 -15.70 3.97
CA ARG A 27 -5.15 -15.81 3.99
C ARG A 27 -5.62 -17.17 4.52
N THR A 28 -5.06 -18.25 3.98
CA THR A 28 -5.44 -19.62 4.35
C THR A 28 -5.18 -19.89 5.83
N LEU A 29 -4.03 -19.44 6.36
CA LEU A 29 -3.72 -19.59 7.78
C LEU A 29 -4.63 -18.72 8.65
N ASN A 30 -4.94 -17.49 8.24
CA ASN A 30 -5.88 -16.66 8.96
C ASN A 30 -7.25 -17.34 9.10
N ASP A 31 -7.80 -17.87 8.00
CA ASP A 31 -9.08 -18.59 7.97
C ASP A 31 -9.06 -19.86 8.82
N ALA A 32 -8.00 -20.65 8.72
CA ALA A 32 -7.91 -21.93 9.43
C ALA A 32 -7.77 -21.76 10.95
N LEU A 33 -7.05 -20.73 11.39
CA LEU A 33 -6.74 -20.49 12.80
C LEU A 33 -7.75 -19.54 13.46
N GLY A 34 -8.52 -18.78 12.68
CA GLY A 34 -9.42 -17.74 13.18
C GLY A 34 -8.68 -16.59 13.88
N SER A 35 -7.41 -16.39 13.54
CA SER A 35 -6.56 -15.33 14.11
C SER A 35 -6.89 -13.97 13.47
N THR A 36 -6.52 -12.88 14.14
CA THR A 36 -6.45 -11.56 13.50
C THR A 36 -5.08 -11.38 12.85
N SER A 37 -5.01 -10.93 11.60
CA SER A 37 -3.75 -10.62 10.91
C SER A 37 -3.66 -9.14 10.57
N ILE A 38 -2.51 -8.53 10.83
CA ILE A 38 -2.16 -7.18 10.35
C ILE A 38 -0.98 -7.32 9.39
N VAL A 39 -1.15 -6.83 8.17
CA VAL A 39 -0.11 -6.83 7.14
C VAL A 39 0.26 -5.39 6.81
N VAL A 40 1.54 -5.06 6.93
CA VAL A 40 2.11 -3.80 6.43
C VAL A 40 2.84 -4.13 5.14
N SER A 41 2.44 -3.49 4.03
CA SER A 41 3.16 -3.59 2.78
C SER A 41 2.93 -2.41 1.84
N HIS A 42 3.88 -2.18 0.95
CA HIS A 42 3.75 -1.30 -0.21
C HIS A 42 3.27 -2.02 -1.49
N ASP A 43 3.15 -3.35 -1.49
CA ASP A 43 2.59 -4.12 -2.62
C ASP A 43 1.05 -4.09 -2.56
N VAL A 44 0.46 -3.12 -3.27
CA VAL A 44 -0.97 -2.82 -3.15
C VAL A 44 -1.86 -3.96 -3.64
N GLN A 45 -1.61 -4.50 -4.83
CA GLN A 45 -2.50 -5.48 -5.47
C GLN A 45 -2.61 -6.77 -4.64
N GLU A 46 -1.47 -7.29 -4.17
CA GLU A 46 -1.35 -8.47 -3.34
C GLU A 46 -2.01 -8.27 -1.97
N SER A 47 -1.85 -7.08 -1.39
CA SER A 47 -2.49 -6.72 -0.12
C SER A 47 -4.01 -6.64 -0.25
N LEU A 48 -4.51 -5.97 -1.30
CA LEU A 48 -5.94 -5.86 -1.58
C LEU A 48 -6.60 -7.22 -1.85
N ALA A 49 -5.85 -8.19 -2.39
CA ALA A 49 -6.37 -9.51 -2.71
C ALA A 49 -6.66 -10.38 -1.47
N ILE A 50 -6.02 -10.10 -0.32
CA ILE A 50 -6.16 -10.90 0.89
C ILE A 50 -6.76 -10.15 2.09
N ALA A 51 -6.74 -8.81 2.04
CA ALA A 51 -7.21 -7.98 3.13
C ALA A 51 -8.74 -7.92 3.18
N ASP A 52 -9.28 -7.95 4.40
CA ASP A 52 -10.70 -7.66 4.63
C ASP A 52 -10.96 -6.14 4.73
N TYR A 53 -9.96 -5.38 5.20
CA TYR A 53 -10.01 -3.93 5.39
C TYR A 53 -8.61 -3.33 5.28
N VAL A 54 -8.51 -2.10 4.76
CA VAL A 54 -7.25 -1.46 4.36
C VAL A 54 -7.18 -0.05 4.91
N TYR A 55 -5.97 0.37 5.28
CA TYR A 55 -5.63 1.75 5.65
C TYR A 55 -4.46 2.21 4.80
N PHE A 56 -4.59 3.36 4.14
CA PHE A 56 -3.48 4.05 3.50
C PHE A 56 -2.92 5.11 4.44
N LEU A 57 -1.60 5.07 4.65
CA LEU A 57 -0.89 6.02 5.51
C LEU A 57 0.03 6.90 4.66
N SER A 58 -0.01 8.21 4.92
CA SER A 58 0.94 9.17 4.35
C SER A 58 1.22 10.28 5.36
N GLN A 59 2.49 10.66 5.51
CA GLN A 59 2.95 11.70 6.44
C GLN A 59 2.42 11.51 7.88
N GLY A 60 2.36 10.25 8.35
CA GLY A 60 1.89 9.91 9.69
C GLY A 60 0.38 10.04 9.90
N LYS A 61 -0.41 10.19 8.83
CA LYS A 61 -1.87 10.28 8.87
C LYS A 61 -2.51 9.17 8.03
N ILE A 62 -3.67 8.70 8.47
CA ILE A 62 -4.54 7.87 7.64
C ILE A 62 -5.17 8.81 6.60
N VAL A 63 -4.86 8.58 5.33
CA VAL A 63 -5.36 9.38 4.22
C VAL A 63 -6.57 8.74 3.53
N ALA A 64 -6.70 7.42 3.65
CA ALA A 64 -7.87 6.67 3.21
C ALA A 64 -7.98 5.34 3.95
N GLN A 65 -9.19 4.80 4.04
CA GLN A 65 -9.47 3.53 4.69
C GLN A 65 -10.80 2.95 4.18
N GLY A 66 -10.92 1.63 4.17
CA GLY A 66 -12.14 0.95 3.75
C GLY A 66 -11.89 -0.50 3.34
N THR A 67 -12.90 -1.12 2.76
CA THR A 67 -12.79 -2.43 2.12
C THR A 67 -11.95 -2.35 0.83
N PRO A 68 -11.34 -3.45 0.37
CA PRO A 68 -10.63 -3.45 -0.90
C PRO A 68 -11.48 -2.97 -2.09
N ALA A 69 -12.78 -3.28 -2.10
CA ALA A 69 -13.71 -2.84 -3.15
C ALA A 69 -13.88 -1.31 -3.11
N GLU A 70 -14.08 -0.71 -1.94
CA GLU A 70 -14.16 0.75 -1.79
C GLU A 70 -12.85 1.44 -2.20
N MET A 71 -11.69 0.80 -1.96
CA MET A 71 -10.41 1.35 -2.39
C MET A 71 -10.23 1.28 -3.91
N GLN A 72 -10.67 0.19 -4.55
CA GLN A 72 -10.61 0.02 -6.00
C GLN A 72 -11.55 0.98 -6.74
N ASP A 73 -12.73 1.26 -6.18
CA ASP A 73 -13.74 2.13 -6.80
C ASP A 73 -13.65 3.60 -6.31
N SER A 74 -12.61 3.93 -5.53
CA SER A 74 -12.47 5.26 -4.92
C SER A 74 -12.30 6.37 -5.96
N SER A 75 -13.06 7.45 -5.81
CA SER A 75 -12.87 8.68 -6.57
C SER A 75 -11.82 9.63 -5.98
N ASP A 76 -11.26 9.29 -4.81
CA ASP A 76 -10.21 10.10 -4.19
C ASP A 76 -8.95 10.05 -5.08
N PRO A 77 -8.41 11.19 -5.52
CA PRO A 77 -7.27 11.21 -6.45
C PRO A 77 -6.01 10.53 -5.90
N PHE A 78 -5.77 10.57 -4.59
CA PHE A 78 -4.61 9.92 -3.97
C PHE A 78 -4.79 8.41 -3.99
N VAL A 79 -5.96 7.92 -3.55
CA VAL A 79 -6.26 6.48 -3.54
C VAL A 79 -6.20 5.92 -4.95
N LYS A 80 -6.82 6.63 -5.91
CA LYS A 80 -6.83 6.23 -7.31
C LYS A 80 -5.41 6.15 -7.89
N GLN A 81 -4.61 7.19 -7.69
CA GLN A 81 -3.22 7.21 -8.15
C GLN A 81 -2.43 6.02 -7.57
N PHE A 82 -2.59 5.76 -6.27
CA PHE A 82 -1.84 4.72 -5.56
C PHE A 82 -2.29 3.30 -5.93
N VAL A 83 -3.60 3.05 -5.98
CA VAL A 83 -4.17 1.72 -6.27
C VAL A 83 -3.93 1.29 -7.71
N HIS A 84 -4.05 2.22 -8.66
CA HIS A 84 -3.87 1.92 -10.09
C HIS A 84 -2.45 2.19 -10.60
N ALA A 85 -1.53 2.60 -9.72
CA ALA A 85 -0.17 2.99 -10.08
C ALA A 85 -0.11 4.02 -11.21
N GLU A 86 -1.00 5.04 -11.16
CA GLU A 86 -1.01 6.13 -12.15
C GLU A 86 0.25 7.00 -11.99
N ALA A 87 0.87 7.37 -13.12
CA ALA A 87 2.09 8.17 -13.13
C ALA A 87 1.87 9.60 -12.61
N ASP A 88 0.68 10.15 -12.86
CA ASP A 88 0.29 11.51 -12.50
C ASP A 88 -0.81 11.50 -11.44
N GLY A 89 -0.80 12.48 -10.54
CA GLY A 89 -1.81 12.64 -9.50
C GLY A 89 -1.35 13.60 -8.39
N PRO A 90 -2.05 13.63 -7.24
CA PRO A 90 -1.72 14.53 -6.13
C PRO A 90 -0.38 14.21 -5.46
N VAL A 91 0.20 13.04 -5.69
CA VAL A 91 1.56 12.67 -5.25
C VAL A 91 2.52 12.86 -6.42
N PRO A 92 3.23 14.00 -6.50
CA PRO A 92 4.17 14.22 -7.59
C PRO A 92 5.44 13.37 -7.39
N PHE A 93 5.91 12.74 -8.46
CA PHE A 93 7.24 12.13 -8.47
C PHE A 93 8.35 13.19 -8.57
N HIS A 94 8.07 14.28 -9.28
CA HIS A 94 8.96 15.43 -9.41
C HIS A 94 8.58 16.49 -8.39
N TYR A 95 9.41 16.62 -7.34
CA TYR A 95 9.36 17.80 -6.51
C TYR A 95 10.00 18.96 -7.28
N PRO A 96 9.35 20.14 -7.37
CA PRO A 96 9.99 21.30 -7.97
C PRO A 96 11.29 21.57 -7.23
N GLY A 97 12.41 21.48 -7.96
CA GLY A 97 13.72 21.87 -7.46
C GLY A 97 13.79 23.38 -7.29
N ARG A 98 14.86 23.85 -6.63
CA ARG A 98 15.22 25.26 -6.67
C ARG A 98 15.40 25.73 -8.11
N SER A 99 15.08 26.98 -8.37
CA SER A 99 15.37 27.55 -9.68
C SER A 99 16.88 27.55 -9.91
N LEU A 100 17.30 27.47 -11.18
CA LEU A 100 18.73 27.58 -11.51
C LEU A 100 19.33 28.92 -11.01
N ALA A 101 18.51 29.98 -10.93
CA ALA A 101 18.93 31.27 -10.38
C ALA A 101 19.20 31.19 -8.87
N GLU A 102 18.33 30.52 -8.11
CA GLU A 102 18.53 30.25 -6.67
C GLU A 102 19.77 29.38 -6.44
N ASP A 103 19.97 28.32 -7.23
CA ASP A 103 21.12 27.42 -7.11
C ASP A 103 22.44 28.12 -7.48
N LEU A 104 22.41 29.11 -8.37
CA LEU A 104 23.59 29.90 -8.77
C LEU A 104 23.77 31.19 -7.96
N GLY A 105 22.88 31.49 -7.00
CA GLY A 105 22.95 32.70 -6.18
C GLY A 105 22.77 33.99 -6.98
N LEU A 106 21.91 33.98 -7.99
CA LEU A 106 21.62 35.11 -8.89
C LEU A 106 20.43 35.96 -8.42
N GLU A 107 19.93 35.72 -7.19
CA GLU A 107 18.90 36.53 -6.51
C GLU A 107 19.49 37.54 -5.52
#